data_AF-A0A6N6N5V8-F1
#
_entry.id   AF-A0A6N6N5V8-F1
#
_cell.length_a   1.000
_cell.length_b   1.000
_cell.length_c   1.000
_cell.angle_alpha   90.00
_cell.angle_beta   90.00
_cell.angle_gamma   90.00
#
_symmetry.space_group_name_H-M   'P 1'
#
loop_
_entity.id
_entity.type
_entity.pdbx_description
1 polymer ?
#
loop_
_entity_poly.entity_id
_entity_poly.type
_entity_poly.pdbx_seq_one_letter_code
_entity_poly.pdbx_strand_id
1 'polypeptide(L)'
;MRFLAALLLALFMLAPTQARSDEIDTMNIELCRQVLSRMLCKDPVELNMVAKVKDGLYLFSTFYAKKETQFYCGVGGGYIRIEGKEFHRITHTIPYVFDMPSKCSVVEYLNPECPKRSKIVVCAPKTLDEQSAEDFWNRPIPDLLDEDLKRALDDLNGTEAEQPADAPAAAGQ
;
A
#
# COMPACT_ATOMS: atom_id res chain seq x y z
N MET A 1 2.93 52.06 4.49
CA MET A 1 3.62 50.89 5.08
C MET A 1 2.68 49.77 5.54
N ARG A 2 1.48 50.04 6.07
CA ARG A 2 0.52 48.98 6.51
C ARG A 2 0.00 48.08 5.38
N PHE A 3 -0.21 48.61 4.17
CA PHE A 3 -0.66 47.82 3.01
C PHE A 3 0.38 46.83 2.47
N LEU A 4 1.68 47.11 2.68
CA LEU A 4 2.78 46.26 2.21
C LEU A 4 2.94 45.00 3.07
N ALA A 5 2.66 45.13 4.38
CA ALA A 5 2.63 44.01 5.31
C ALA A 5 1.46 43.04 5.04
N ALA A 6 0.29 43.57 4.64
CA ALA A 6 -0.87 42.74 4.30
C ALA A 6 -0.66 41.91 3.02
N LEU A 7 0.04 42.47 2.03
CA LEU A 7 0.33 41.77 0.77
C LEU A 7 1.33 40.61 0.95
N LEU A 8 2.33 40.79 1.83
CA LEU A 8 3.30 39.76 2.17
C LEU A 8 2.66 38.60 2.95
N LEU A 9 1.69 38.88 3.83
CA LEU A 9 0.96 37.82 4.56
C LEU A 9 0.05 36.98 3.64
N ALA A 10 -0.55 37.60 2.62
CA ALA A 10 -1.39 36.90 1.64
C ALA A 10 -0.57 35.95 0.74
N LEU A 11 0.70 36.28 0.46
CA LEU A 11 1.59 35.43 -0.34
C LEU A 11 2.01 34.13 0.40
N PHE A 12 2.06 34.14 1.73
CA PHE A 12 2.43 32.98 2.55
C PHE A 12 1.30 31.95 2.74
N MET A 13 0.03 32.33 2.50
CA MET A 13 -1.11 31.41 2.56
C MET A 13 -1.26 30.53 1.30
N LEU A 14 -0.38 30.68 0.31
CA LEU A 14 -0.34 29.87 -0.93
C LEU A 14 0.61 28.64 -0.82
N ALA A 15 0.96 28.23 0.40
CA ALA A 15 1.82 27.07 0.65
C ALA A 15 1.13 25.74 0.26
N PRO A 16 1.92 24.68 -0.05
CA PRO A 16 1.62 23.72 -1.11
C PRO A 16 0.71 22.57 -0.65
N THR A 17 -0.41 22.36 -1.35
CA THR A 17 -1.26 21.16 -1.23
C THR A 17 -0.77 19.97 -2.06
N GLN A 18 0.46 20.01 -2.59
CA GLN A 18 0.91 19.09 -3.65
C GLN A 18 1.27 17.66 -3.17
N ALA A 19 1.56 17.46 -1.88
CA ALA A 19 2.06 16.16 -1.40
C ALA A 19 1.06 15.00 -1.50
N ARG A 20 -0.24 15.26 -1.28
CA ARG A 20 -1.27 14.20 -1.26
C ARG A 20 -1.66 13.70 -2.65
N SER A 21 -1.46 14.51 -3.69
CA SER A 21 -1.75 14.11 -5.07
C SER A 21 -0.78 13.03 -5.55
N ASP A 22 0.48 13.13 -5.15
CA ASP A 22 1.56 12.30 -5.67
C ASP A 22 1.46 10.83 -5.20
N GLU A 23 1.02 10.61 -3.96
CA GLU A 23 0.81 9.27 -3.40
C GLU A 23 -0.30 8.50 -4.14
N ILE A 24 -1.44 9.16 -4.37
CA ILE A 24 -2.59 8.55 -5.06
C ILE A 24 -2.25 8.30 -6.53
N ASP A 25 -1.55 9.24 -7.18
CA ASP A 25 -1.10 9.06 -8.56
C ASP A 25 -0.13 7.89 -8.68
N THR A 26 0.85 7.77 -7.77
CA THR A 26 1.81 6.65 -7.75
C THR A 26 1.08 5.31 -7.63
N MET A 27 0.11 5.22 -6.70
CA MET A 27 -0.71 4.03 -6.53
C MET A 27 -1.51 3.71 -7.80
N ASN A 28 -2.17 4.70 -8.41
CA ASN A 28 -2.98 4.51 -9.61
C ASN A 28 -2.13 4.09 -10.83
N ILE A 29 -0.92 4.64 -10.97
CA ILE A 29 0.05 4.26 -12.00
C ILE A 29 0.42 2.79 -11.84
N GLU A 30 0.76 2.36 -10.63
CA GLU A 30 1.11 0.96 -10.36
C GLU A 30 -0.08 0.03 -10.55
N LEU A 31 -1.29 0.46 -10.15
CA LEU A 31 -2.52 -0.29 -10.39
C LEU A 31 -2.78 -0.50 -11.89
N CYS A 32 -2.64 0.55 -12.69
CA CYS A 32 -2.73 0.46 -14.15
C CYS A 32 -1.69 -0.49 -14.74
N ARG A 33 -0.44 -0.40 -14.27
CA ARG A 33 0.66 -1.28 -14.70
C ARG A 33 0.32 -2.75 -14.41
N GLN A 34 -0.12 -3.07 -13.19
CA GLN A 34 -0.46 -4.44 -12.82
C GLN A 34 -1.63 -4.98 -13.64
N VAL A 35 -2.69 -4.19 -13.83
CA VAL A 35 -3.86 -4.61 -14.62
C VAL A 35 -3.50 -4.82 -16.09
N LEU A 36 -2.79 -3.88 -16.72
CA LEU A 36 -2.33 -4.03 -18.10
C LEU A 36 -1.42 -5.24 -18.28
N SER A 37 -0.53 -5.51 -17.32
CA SER A 37 0.38 -6.65 -17.39
C SER A 37 -0.41 -7.96 -17.38
N ARG A 38 -1.48 -8.00 -16.58
CA ARG A 38 -2.38 -9.14 -16.49
C ARG A 38 -3.28 -9.29 -17.71
N MET A 39 -3.70 -8.20 -18.32
CA MET A 39 -4.45 -8.24 -19.58
C MET A 39 -3.61 -8.77 -20.73
N LEU A 40 -2.36 -8.33 -20.83
CA LEU A 40 -1.46 -8.65 -21.95
C LEU A 40 -0.59 -9.89 -21.70
N CYS A 41 -0.79 -10.59 -20.58
CA CYS A 41 0.06 -11.69 -20.10
C CYS A 41 1.56 -11.35 -20.09
N LYS A 42 1.91 -10.12 -19.75
CA LYS A 42 3.28 -9.59 -19.71
C LYS A 42 3.74 -9.36 -18.27
N ASP A 43 5.05 -9.13 -18.10
CA ASP A 43 5.57 -8.67 -16.82
C ASP A 43 5.29 -7.16 -16.62
N PRO A 44 4.92 -6.71 -15.40
CA PRO A 44 4.78 -5.29 -15.09
C PRO A 44 5.98 -4.43 -15.51
N VAL A 45 7.21 -4.97 -15.46
CA VAL A 45 8.43 -4.24 -15.84
C VAL A 45 8.52 -3.94 -17.34
N GLU A 46 7.77 -4.68 -18.18
CA GLU A 46 7.71 -4.45 -19.64
C GLU A 46 6.75 -3.31 -20.05
N LEU A 47 6.07 -2.71 -19.07
CA LEU A 47 5.13 -1.63 -19.27
C LEU A 47 5.73 -0.31 -18.82
N ASN A 48 5.89 0.59 -19.77
CA ASN A 48 6.44 1.91 -19.53
C ASN A 48 5.31 2.93 -19.42
N MET A 49 5.32 3.76 -18.38
CA MET A 49 4.46 4.92 -18.34
C MET A 49 5.08 6.00 -19.24
N VAL A 50 4.33 6.43 -20.25
CA VAL A 50 4.76 7.45 -21.21
C VAL A 50 4.42 8.84 -20.69
N ALA A 51 3.19 9.03 -20.20
CA ALA A 51 2.72 10.33 -19.73
C ALA A 51 1.53 10.21 -18.78
N LYS A 52 1.40 11.18 -17.87
CA LYS A 52 0.13 11.49 -17.20
C LYS A 52 -0.66 12.43 -18.11
N VAL A 53 -1.80 11.98 -18.62
CA VAL A 53 -2.62 12.76 -19.57
C VAL A 53 -3.47 13.77 -18.81
N LYS A 54 -4.08 13.32 -17.71
CA LYS A 54 -4.83 14.13 -16.73
C LYS A 54 -4.92 13.35 -15.42
N ASP A 55 -5.48 13.95 -14.38
CA ASP A 55 -5.68 13.25 -13.11
C ASP A 55 -6.51 11.98 -13.28
N GLY A 56 -5.96 10.86 -12.78
CA GLY A 56 -6.55 9.54 -12.94
C GLY A 56 -6.56 9.00 -14.37
N LEU A 57 -5.81 9.58 -15.32
CA LEU A 57 -5.64 9.03 -16.68
C LEU A 57 -4.17 9.04 -17.11
N TYR A 58 -3.66 7.86 -17.40
CA TYR A 58 -2.25 7.62 -17.68
C TYR A 58 -2.09 6.93 -19.05
N LEU A 59 -1.03 7.26 -19.77
CA LEU A 59 -0.66 6.64 -21.03
C LEU A 59 0.50 5.67 -20.78
N PHE A 60 0.30 4.42 -21.15
CA PHE A 60 1.30 3.36 -21.09
C PHE A 60 1.69 2.91 -22.49
N SER A 61 2.91 2.42 -22.63
CA SER A 61 3.35 1.72 -23.83
C SER A 61 4.04 0.39 -23.51
N THR A 62 3.94 -0.53 -24.46
CA THR A 62 4.64 -1.80 -24.41
C THR A 62 5.02 -2.24 -25.82
N PHE A 63 6.07 -3.03 -25.93
CA PHE A 63 6.45 -3.65 -27.20
C PHE A 63 5.71 -4.98 -27.39
N TYR A 64 4.95 -5.08 -28.47
CA TYR A 64 4.28 -6.30 -28.90
C TYR A 64 4.63 -6.60 -30.36
N ALA A 65 5.13 -7.81 -30.64
CA ALA A 65 5.45 -8.28 -32.00
C ALA A 65 6.27 -7.28 -32.85
N LYS A 66 7.32 -6.67 -32.27
CA LYS A 66 8.21 -5.65 -32.88
C LYS A 66 7.57 -4.27 -33.14
N LYS A 67 6.37 -4.02 -32.64
CA LYS A 67 5.75 -2.69 -32.66
C LYS A 67 5.51 -2.20 -31.24
N GLU A 68 5.65 -0.91 -31.04
CA GLU A 68 5.17 -0.27 -29.82
C GLU A 68 3.65 -0.11 -29.92
N THR A 69 2.94 -0.50 -28.86
CA THR A 69 1.50 -0.32 -28.73
C THR A 69 1.23 0.50 -27.48
N GLN A 70 0.31 1.47 -27.60
CA GLN A 70 -0.01 2.39 -26.53
C GLN A 70 -1.43 2.18 -25.97
N PHE A 71 -1.57 2.35 -24.66
CA PHE A 71 -2.82 2.16 -23.93
C PHE A 71 -3.08 3.32 -22.98
N TYR A 72 -4.28 3.87 -23.02
CA TYR A 72 -4.79 4.74 -21.97
C TYR A 72 -5.33 3.87 -20.83
N CYS A 73 -4.94 4.17 -19.60
CA CYS A 73 -5.49 3.57 -18.40
C CYS A 73 -6.03 4.66 -17.47
N GLY A 74 -7.33 4.64 -17.23
CA GLY A 74 -8.02 5.56 -16.34
C GLY A 74 -8.46 4.88 -15.05
N VAL A 75 -8.20 5.48 -13.90
CA VAL A 75 -8.62 4.99 -12.58
C VAL A 75 -9.54 6.03 -11.95
N GLY A 76 -10.77 5.63 -11.63
CA GLY A 76 -11.70 6.53 -10.94
C GLY A 76 -13.12 5.98 -10.88
N GLY A 77 -13.91 6.50 -9.93
CA GLY A 77 -15.32 6.14 -9.78
C GLY A 77 -15.58 4.65 -9.49
N GLY A 78 -14.61 3.94 -8.91
CA GLY A 78 -14.71 2.49 -8.62
C GLY A 78 -14.39 1.57 -9.80
N TYR A 79 -13.92 2.13 -10.92
CA TYR A 79 -13.54 1.35 -12.10
C TYR A 79 -12.17 1.74 -12.64
N ILE A 80 -11.54 0.79 -13.31
CA ILE A 80 -10.35 0.95 -14.12
C ILE A 80 -10.79 0.79 -15.58
N ARG A 81 -10.53 1.82 -16.40
CA ARG A 81 -10.86 1.82 -17.82
C ARG A 81 -9.59 1.74 -18.64
N ILE A 82 -9.51 0.79 -19.55
CA ILE A 82 -8.35 0.58 -20.40
C ILE A 82 -8.78 0.70 -21.86
N GLU A 83 -8.13 1.60 -22.59
CA GLU A 83 -8.39 1.87 -24.00
C GLU A 83 -7.10 1.80 -24.82
N GLY A 84 -7.09 0.99 -25.89
CA GLY A 84 -5.97 0.98 -26.84
C GLY A 84 -5.95 2.24 -27.71
N LYS A 85 -4.83 2.96 -27.76
CA LYS A 85 -4.70 4.23 -28.52
C LYS A 85 -4.87 4.04 -30.02
N GLU A 86 -4.31 2.97 -30.58
CA GLU A 86 -4.36 2.70 -32.02
C GLU A 86 -5.70 2.12 -32.47
N PHE A 87 -6.40 1.42 -31.57
CA PHE A 87 -7.54 0.60 -31.94
C PHE A 87 -8.88 1.16 -31.48
N HIS A 88 -8.94 2.11 -30.53
CA HIS A 88 -10.14 2.80 -29.96
C HIS A 88 -11.36 1.91 -29.60
N ARG A 89 -11.29 0.60 -29.84
CA ARG A 89 -12.37 -0.39 -29.78
C ARG A 89 -12.20 -1.34 -28.60
N ILE A 90 -10.99 -1.44 -28.08
CA ILE A 90 -10.68 -2.27 -26.91
C ILE A 90 -10.87 -1.40 -25.69
N THR A 91 -12.09 -1.37 -25.14
CA THR A 91 -12.40 -0.70 -23.87
C THR A 91 -12.73 -1.77 -22.84
N HIS A 92 -11.79 -2.07 -21.95
CA HIS A 92 -12.08 -2.91 -20.78
C HIS A 92 -12.42 -2.02 -19.60
N THR A 93 -13.54 -2.30 -18.93
CA THR A 93 -13.91 -1.68 -17.67
C THR A 93 -13.85 -2.73 -16.58
N ILE A 94 -12.95 -2.53 -15.62
CA ILE A 94 -12.64 -3.50 -14.57
C ILE A 94 -13.00 -2.87 -13.23
N PRO A 95 -13.90 -3.47 -12.43
CA PRO A 95 -14.21 -2.96 -11.12
C PRO A 95 -13.02 -3.11 -10.17
N TYR A 96 -12.84 -2.17 -9.26
CA TYR A 96 -11.86 -2.28 -8.18
C TYR A 96 -12.43 -1.77 -6.87
N VAL A 97 -11.86 -2.26 -5.77
CA VAL A 97 -12.23 -1.84 -4.42
C VAL A 97 -11.03 -1.14 -3.79
N PHE A 98 -11.24 0.09 -3.29
CA PHE A 98 -10.24 0.79 -2.49
C PHE A 98 -10.58 0.65 -1.00
N ASP A 99 -9.67 0.03 -0.27
CA ASP A 99 -9.78 -0.13 1.18
C ASP A 99 -9.10 1.06 1.87
N MET A 100 -9.92 1.98 2.39
CA MET A 100 -9.45 3.22 3.04
C MET A 100 -8.51 2.97 4.23
N PRO A 101 -8.79 2.04 5.16
CA PRO A 101 -7.90 1.69 6.27
C PRO A 101 -6.51 1.22 5.84
N SER A 102 -6.43 0.25 4.92
CA SER A 102 -5.14 -0.28 4.47
C SER A 102 -4.47 0.59 3.39
N LYS A 103 -5.19 1.58 2.84
CA LYS A 103 -4.77 2.40 1.70
C LYS A 103 -4.38 1.53 0.49
N CYS A 104 -5.03 0.38 0.32
CA CYS A 104 -4.76 -0.56 -0.76
C CYS A 104 -5.96 -0.67 -1.71
N SER A 105 -5.65 -0.73 -3.01
CA SER A 105 -6.57 -1.08 -4.07
C SER A 105 -6.49 -2.57 -4.37
N VAL A 106 -7.65 -3.24 -4.40
CA VAL A 106 -7.77 -4.65 -4.74
C VAL A 106 -8.58 -4.79 -6.03
N VAL A 107 -8.02 -5.53 -6.99
CA VAL A 107 -8.65 -5.83 -8.27
C VAL A 107 -8.70 -7.33 -8.48
N GLU A 108 -9.91 -7.82 -8.75
CA GLU A 108 -10.15 -9.20 -9.17
C GLU A 108 -10.28 -9.23 -10.69
N TYR A 109 -9.14 -9.37 -11.36
CA TYR A 109 -9.10 -9.54 -12.82
C TYR A 109 -8.38 -10.84 -13.18
N LEU A 110 -9.05 -11.65 -13.98
CA LEU A 110 -8.54 -12.95 -14.41
C LEU A 110 -8.62 -13.06 -15.93
N ASN A 111 -7.47 -13.26 -16.56
CA ASN A 111 -7.39 -13.65 -17.96
C ASN A 111 -7.12 -15.17 -18.01
N PRO A 112 -8.01 -15.99 -18.60
CA PRO A 112 -7.84 -17.45 -18.64
C PRO A 112 -6.58 -17.90 -19.39
N GLU A 113 -6.08 -17.07 -20.30
CA GLU A 113 -4.89 -17.35 -21.12
C GLU A 113 -3.58 -17.09 -20.37
N CYS A 114 -3.61 -16.31 -19.27
CA CYS A 114 -2.42 -16.01 -18.50
C CYS A 114 -2.18 -17.04 -17.38
N PRO A 115 -0.90 -17.38 -17.07
CA PRO A 115 -0.58 -18.33 -16.01
C PRO A 115 -0.80 -17.77 -14.60
N LYS A 116 -0.61 -16.46 -14.42
CA LYS A 116 -0.83 -15.80 -13.13
C LYS A 116 -2.35 -15.72 -12.90
N ARG A 117 -2.84 -16.10 -11.71
CA ARG A 117 -4.27 -16.09 -11.34
C ARG A 117 -4.60 -15.38 -10.02
N SER A 118 -3.58 -14.84 -9.34
CA SER A 118 -3.74 -14.09 -8.09
C SER A 118 -4.51 -12.79 -8.28
N LYS A 119 -5.17 -12.33 -7.20
CA LYS A 119 -5.70 -10.97 -7.09
C LYS A 119 -4.58 -9.94 -7.20
N ILE A 120 -4.89 -8.80 -7.80
CA ILE A 120 -3.97 -7.66 -7.87
C ILE A 120 -4.21 -6.80 -6.62
N VAL A 121 -3.16 -6.53 -5.86
CA VAL A 121 -3.20 -5.66 -4.68
C VAL A 121 -2.11 -4.62 -4.83
N VAL A 122 -2.49 -3.34 -4.80
CA VAL A 122 -1.56 -2.21 -4.90
C VAL A 122 -1.86 -1.23 -3.79
N CYS A 123 -0.86 -0.91 -2.98
CA CYS A 123 -1.02 0.00 -1.85
C CYS A 123 -0.35 1.34 -2.14
N ALA A 124 -0.91 2.42 -1.57
CA ALA A 124 -0.24 3.70 -1.58
C ALA A 124 1.13 3.60 -0.89
N PRO A 125 2.14 4.38 -1.31
CA PRO A 125 3.40 4.44 -0.61
C PRO A 125 3.17 4.86 0.84
N LYS A 126 3.77 4.14 1.79
CA LYS A 126 3.70 4.50 3.20
C LYS A 126 4.41 5.83 3.42
N THR A 127 3.84 6.69 4.24
CA THR A 127 4.49 7.94 4.66
C THR A 127 5.77 7.63 5.45
N LEU A 128 6.71 8.58 5.53
CA LEU A 128 7.96 8.39 6.29
C LEU A 128 7.70 8.03 7.76
N ASP A 129 6.67 8.63 8.36
CA ASP A 129 6.27 8.37 9.73
C ASP A 129 5.75 6.92 9.90
N GLU A 130 4.89 6.45 8.97
CA GLU A 130 4.39 5.07 8.96
C GLU A 130 5.52 4.06 8.75
N GLN A 131 6.47 4.35 7.87
CA GLN A 131 7.66 3.49 7.67
C GLN A 131 8.51 3.44 8.94
N SER A 132 8.77 4.59 9.57
CA SER A 132 9.59 4.65 10.78
C SER A 132 8.96 3.90 11.97
N ALA A 133 7.62 3.91 12.06
CA ALA A 133 6.88 3.17 13.07
C ALA A 133 6.97 1.66 12.86
N GLU A 134 6.82 1.18 11.62
CA GLU A 134 7.02 -0.23 11.32
C GLU A 134 8.45 -0.68 11.54
N ASP A 135 9.43 0.11 11.10
CA ASP A 135 10.84 -0.15 11.35
C ASP A 135 11.12 -0.21 12.85
N PHE A 136 10.46 0.62 13.66
CA PHE A 136 10.56 0.55 15.12
C PHE A 136 10.09 -0.80 15.66
N TRP A 137 8.94 -1.32 15.20
CA TRP A 137 8.40 -2.61 15.65
C TRP A 137 9.19 -3.81 15.12
N ASN A 138 9.83 -3.68 13.97
CA ASN A 138 10.62 -4.74 13.35
C ASN A 138 12.09 -4.74 13.80
N ARG A 139 12.49 -3.83 14.70
CA ARG A 139 13.84 -3.85 15.29
C ARG A 139 14.02 -5.15 16.09
N PRO A 140 15.19 -5.80 15.99
CA PRO A 140 15.51 -6.90 16.88
C PRO A 140 15.45 -6.41 18.32
N ILE A 141 14.86 -7.21 19.21
CA ILE A 141 14.77 -6.91 20.64
C ILE A 141 16.21 -6.77 21.15
N PRO A 142 16.58 -5.64 21.80
CA PRO A 142 17.93 -5.46 22.32
C PRO A 142 18.29 -6.54 23.35
N ASP A 143 19.52 -7.07 23.24
CA ASP A 143 20.07 -8.13 24.12
C ASP A 143 20.07 -7.79 25.63
N LEU A 144 19.85 -6.51 25.99
CA LEU A 144 19.75 -6.05 27.37
C LEU A 144 18.52 -6.60 28.12
N LEU A 145 17.49 -7.06 27.40
CA LEU A 145 16.32 -7.70 28.02
C LEU A 145 16.55 -9.16 28.41
N ASP A 146 17.59 -9.83 27.87
CA ASP A 146 17.82 -11.24 28.15
C ASP A 146 18.33 -11.48 29.58
N GLU A 147 19.13 -10.55 30.10
CA GLU A 147 19.61 -10.54 31.50
C GLU A 147 18.45 -10.33 32.48
N ASP A 148 17.57 -9.34 32.22
CA ASP A 148 16.42 -9.04 33.07
C ASP A 148 15.32 -10.11 32.94
N LEU A 149 15.13 -10.71 31.75
CA LEU A 149 14.20 -11.83 31.54
C LEU A 149 14.69 -13.09 32.25
N LYS A 150 16.00 -13.39 32.22
CA LYS A 150 16.60 -14.45 33.03
C LYS A 150 16.39 -14.21 34.52
N ARG A 151 16.63 -12.98 34.99
CA ARG A 151 16.43 -12.61 36.39
C ARG A 151 14.96 -12.81 36.83
N ALA A 152 14.01 -12.40 36.00
CA ALA A 152 12.59 -12.60 36.26
C ALA A 152 12.18 -14.09 36.24
N LEU A 153 12.78 -14.90 35.36
CA LEU A 153 12.58 -16.35 35.31
C LEU A 153 13.17 -17.06 36.54
N ASP A 154 14.34 -16.62 37.01
CA ASP A 154 14.99 -17.14 38.21
C ASP A 154 14.19 -16.78 39.48
N ASP A 155 13.64 -15.57 39.56
CA ASP A 155 12.80 -15.12 40.68
C ASP A 155 11.47 -15.90 40.76
N LEU A 156 10.87 -16.26 39.61
CA LEU A 156 9.66 -17.09 39.53
C LEU A 156 9.92 -18.55 39.93
N ASN A 157 11.08 -19.11 39.57
CA ASN A 157 11.47 -20.46 40.02
C ASN A 157 11.85 -20.48 41.52
N GLY A 158 12.26 -19.34 42.09
CA GLY A 158 12.62 -19.21 43.50
C GLY A 158 11.44 -19.08 44.47
N THR A 159 10.22 -18.80 43.98
CA THR A 159 9.02 -18.57 44.83
C THR A 159 8.13 -19.80 45.04
N GLU A 160 8.48 -20.96 44.49
CA GLU A 160 7.70 -22.21 44.66
C GLU A 160 8.02 -22.98 45.96
N ALA A 161 8.66 -22.33 46.93
CA ALA A 161 9.08 -22.93 48.20
C ALA A 161 8.59 -22.16 49.44
N GLU A 162 7.30 -21.80 49.51
CA GLU A 162 6.64 -21.66 50.82
C GLU A 162 5.12 -21.92 50.70
N GLN A 163 4.73 -23.20 50.72
CA GLN A 163 3.40 -23.58 51.16
C GLN A 163 3.37 -23.56 52.69
N PRO A 164 2.53 -22.74 53.34
CA PRO A 164 2.16 -22.97 54.72
C PRO A 164 1.23 -24.19 54.75
N ALA A 165 1.67 -25.24 55.45
CA ALA A 165 0.86 -26.40 55.76
C ALA A 165 -0.29 -26.03 56.72
N ASP A 166 -1.35 -26.84 56.65
CA ASP A 166 -2.44 -27.00 57.61
C ASP A 166 -3.67 -26.07 57.51
N ALA A 167 -4.65 -26.51 56.73
CA ALA A 167 -6.06 -26.38 57.06
C ALA A 167 -6.69 -27.80 57.17
N PRO A 168 -7.44 -28.11 58.25
CA PRO A 168 -7.87 -29.48 58.54
C PRO A 168 -9.05 -29.91 57.65
N ALA A 169 -8.99 -31.17 57.23
CA ALA A 169 -10.04 -31.86 56.49
C ALA A 169 -11.32 -32.02 57.34
N ALA A 170 -12.43 -31.47 56.85
CA ALA A 170 -13.77 -31.76 57.35
C ALA A 170 -14.60 -32.35 56.21
N ALA A 171 -14.88 -33.66 56.27
CA ALA A 171 -16.10 -34.29 55.74
C ALA A 171 -16.11 -35.78 56.10
N GLY A 172 -16.96 -36.17 57.06
CA GLY A 172 -17.17 -37.57 57.40
C GLY A 172 -18.13 -37.79 58.55
N GLN A 173 -19.41 -37.45 58.36
CA GLN A 173 -20.63 -38.21 58.72
C GLN A 173 -21.87 -37.31 58.69
#